data_AF-A0A1J3G439-F1
#
_entry.id   AF-A0A1J3G439-F1
#
_cell.length_a   1.000
_cell.length_b   1.000
_cell.length_c   1.000
_cell.angle_alpha   90.00
_cell.angle_beta   90.00
_cell.angle_gamma   90.00
#
_symmetry.space_group_name_H-M   'P 1'
#
loop_
_entity.id
_entity.type
_entity.pdbx_description
1 polymer ?
#
loop_
_entity_poly.entity_id
_entity_poly.type
_entity_poly.pdbx_seq_one_letter_code
_entity_poly.pdbx_strand_id
1 'polypeptide(L)'
;FGDPQAVLTGARHVAATEISCEPWVKQYVRGIYMQNALVSVSPTPHGKMTIDSFHELSGVKWLREKPLSMFEGTQWLLIHKA
;
A
#
# COMPACT_ATOMS: atom_id res chain seq x y z
N PHE A 1 20.69 -16.67 -22.96
CA PHE A 1 19.35 -16.23 -23.36
C PHE A 1 19.00 -16.89 -24.68
N GLY A 2 18.02 -17.81 -24.69
CA GLY A 2 17.68 -18.60 -25.88
C GLY A 2 16.62 -17.99 -26.79
N ASP A 3 15.99 -16.89 -26.37
CA ASP A 3 14.91 -16.20 -27.06
C ASP A 3 15.10 -14.67 -26.94
N PRO A 4 14.92 -13.88 -28.02
CA PRO A 4 15.04 -12.43 -27.98
C PRO A 4 14.12 -11.73 -26.95
N GLN A 5 12.92 -12.24 -26.70
CA GLN A 5 12.02 -11.63 -25.69
C GLN A 5 12.56 -11.82 -24.27
N ALA A 6 13.21 -12.95 -23.99
CA ALA A 6 13.91 -13.17 -22.73
C ALA A 6 15.04 -12.15 -22.52
N VAL A 7 15.78 -11.78 -23.58
CA VAL A 7 16.83 -10.74 -23.51
C VAL A 7 16.23 -9.38 -23.16
N LEU A 8 15.18 -8.95 -23.88
CA LEU A 8 14.53 -7.65 -23.64
C LEU A 8 13.90 -7.57 -22.25
N THR A 9 13.30 -8.66 -21.79
CA THR A 9 12.73 -8.74 -20.43
C THR A 9 13.82 -8.59 -19.37
N GLY A 10 14.96 -9.25 -19.55
CA GLY A 10 16.13 -9.11 -18.66
C GLY A 10 16.66 -7.68 -18.65
N ALA A 11 16.88 -7.08 -19.83
CA ALA A 11 17.37 -5.71 -19.94
C ALA A 11 16.42 -4.70 -19.27
N ARG A 12 15.10 -4.84 -19.47
CA ARG A 12 14.10 -4.00 -18.79
C ARG A 12 14.15 -4.16 -17.28
N HIS A 13 14.32 -5.38 -16.78
CA HIS A 13 14.40 -5.63 -15.34
C HIS A 13 15.65 -4.98 -14.73
N VAL A 14 16.80 -5.06 -15.39
CA VAL A 14 18.04 -4.38 -14.95
C VAL A 14 17.83 -2.88 -14.90
N ALA A 15 17.34 -2.27 -15.98
CA ALA A 15 17.09 -0.82 -16.03
C ALA A 15 16.08 -0.37 -14.95
N ALA A 16 14.99 -1.13 -14.75
CA ALA A 16 14.02 -0.84 -13.70
C ALA A 16 14.64 -0.93 -12.30
N THR A 17 15.52 -1.91 -12.07
CA THR A 17 16.22 -2.09 -10.79
C THR A 17 17.17 -0.94 -10.52
N GLU A 18 17.96 -0.51 -11.51
CA GLU A 18 18.87 0.63 -11.40
C GLU A 18 18.11 1.92 -11.05
N ILE A 19 17.04 2.24 -11.79
CA ILE A 19 16.19 3.40 -11.51
C ILE A 19 15.57 3.30 -10.12
N SER A 20 15.09 2.11 -9.73
CA SER A 20 14.48 1.91 -8.41
C SER A 20 15.46 2.10 -7.27
N CYS A 21 16.77 1.95 -7.51
CA CYS A 21 17.81 2.11 -6.50
C CYS A 21 18.29 3.56 -6.35
N GLU A 22 18.02 4.42 -7.33
CA GLU A 22 18.47 5.81 -7.37
C GLU A 22 17.88 6.63 -6.20
N PRO A 23 18.71 7.28 -5.36
CA PRO A 23 18.25 7.97 -4.15
C PRO A 23 17.28 9.13 -4.40
N TRP A 24 17.50 9.96 -5.42
CA TRP A 24 16.66 11.12 -5.73
C TRP A 24 15.28 10.70 -6.22
N VAL A 25 15.20 9.65 -7.05
CA VAL A 25 13.95 9.02 -7.49
C VAL A 25 13.18 8.51 -6.28
N LYS A 26 13.84 7.78 -5.37
CA LYS A 26 13.19 7.32 -4.12
C LYS A 26 12.69 8.48 -3.28
N GLN A 27 13.49 9.53 -3.12
CA GLN A 27 13.10 10.71 -2.35
C GLN A 27 11.87 11.40 -2.95
N TYR A 28 11.88 11.62 -4.26
CA TYR A 28 10.80 12.26 -4.99
C TYR A 28 9.49 11.45 -4.91
N VAL A 29 9.56 10.15 -5.21
CA VAL A 29 8.40 9.24 -5.14
C VAL A 29 7.86 9.14 -3.72
N ARG A 30 8.74 9.08 -2.70
CA ARG A 30 8.31 9.09 -1.29
C ARG A 30 7.57 10.38 -0.94
N GLY A 31 8.01 11.53 -1.46
CA GLY A 31 7.31 12.80 -1.29
C GLY A 31 5.89 12.76 -1.85
N ILE A 32 5.73 12.31 -3.10
CA ILE A 32 4.42 12.15 -3.74
C ILE A 32 3.53 11.20 -2.93
N TYR A 33 4.08 10.06 -2.49
CA TYR A 33 3.34 9.07 -1.72
C TYR A 33 2.86 9.64 -0.39
N MET A 34 3.74 10.28 0.39
CA MET A 34 3.37 10.85 1.69
C MET A 34 2.34 11.97 1.59
N GLN A 35 2.28 12.67 0.46
CA GLN A 35 1.31 13.74 0.21
C GLN A 35 -0.05 13.22 -0.26
N ASN A 36 -0.08 12.18 -1.10
CA ASN A 36 -1.28 11.81 -1.87
C ASN A 36 -1.82 10.40 -1.55
N ALA A 37 -1.14 9.61 -0.71
CA ALA A 37 -1.58 8.26 -0.41
C ALA A 37 -2.95 8.26 0.30
N LEU A 38 -3.85 7.41 -0.19
CA LEU A 38 -5.16 7.15 0.39
C LEU A 38 -5.20 5.71 0.92
N VAL A 39 -5.79 5.51 2.09
CA VAL A 39 -5.93 4.22 2.75
C VAL A 39 -7.39 3.76 2.66
N SER A 40 -7.59 2.56 2.15
CA SER A 40 -8.88 1.86 2.18
C SER A 40 -8.72 0.54 2.91
N VAL A 41 -9.73 0.17 3.68
CA VAL A 41 -9.83 -1.12 4.36
C VAL A 41 -10.98 -1.90 3.77
N SER A 42 -10.76 -3.17 3.54
CA SER A 42 -11.80 -4.11 3.16
C SER A 42 -11.61 -5.38 3.98
N PRO A 43 -12.66 -5.84 4.69
CA PRO A 43 -12.53 -6.98 5.57
C PRO A 43 -12.36 -8.26 4.77
N THR A 44 -11.55 -9.18 5.30
CA THR A 44 -11.44 -10.54 4.79
C THR A 44 -12.81 -11.25 4.87
N PRO A 45 -13.02 -12.39 4.19
CA PRO A 45 -14.27 -13.14 4.30
C PRO A 45 -14.66 -13.46 5.75
N HIS A 46 -13.68 -13.83 6.58
CA HIS A 46 -13.90 -14.05 8.01
C HIS A 46 -14.27 -12.75 8.74
N GLY A 47 -13.51 -11.66 8.51
CA GLY A 47 -13.81 -10.35 9.11
C GLY A 47 -15.16 -9.78 8.71
N LYS A 48 -15.71 -10.14 7.54
CA LYS A 48 -17.08 -9.77 7.16
C LYS A 48 -18.11 -10.34 8.13
N MET A 49 -17.91 -11.59 8.57
CA MET A 49 -18.81 -12.33 9.45
C MET A 49 -18.61 -11.99 10.93
N THR A 50 -17.36 -11.77 11.37
CA THR A 50 -17.04 -11.62 12.80
C THR A 50 -17.05 -10.19 13.30
N ILE A 51 -16.76 -9.20 12.46
CA ILE A 51 -16.73 -7.79 12.86
C ILE A 51 -18.16 -7.24 12.77
N ASP A 52 -18.89 -7.28 13.87
CA ASP A 52 -20.20 -6.65 14.01
C ASP A 52 -20.08 -5.16 14.40
N SER A 53 -21.19 -4.53 14.77
CA SER A 53 -21.21 -3.12 15.17
C SER A 53 -20.52 -2.84 16.51
N PHE A 54 -20.34 -3.84 17.37
CA PHE A 54 -19.74 -3.72 18.70
C PHE A 54 -18.27 -4.14 18.74
N HIS A 55 -17.78 -4.78 17.68
CA HIS A 55 -16.37 -5.15 17.52
C HIS A 55 -15.46 -3.91 17.50
N GLU A 56 -14.26 -4.02 18.08
CA GLU A 56 -13.28 -2.91 18.16
C GLU A 56 -12.85 -2.35 16.77
N LEU A 57 -12.99 -3.16 15.73
CA LEU A 57 -12.67 -2.83 14.34
C LEU A 57 -13.86 -2.31 13.53
N SER A 58 -15.05 -2.20 14.14
CA SER A 58 -16.27 -1.81 13.42
C SER A 58 -16.13 -0.46 12.72
N GLY A 59 -15.47 0.50 13.36
CA GLY A 59 -15.23 1.85 12.83
C GLY A 59 -14.24 1.91 11.65
N VAL A 60 -13.41 0.89 11.45
CA VAL A 60 -12.44 0.83 10.33
C VAL A 60 -12.79 -0.24 9.30
N LYS A 61 -13.77 -1.11 9.57
CA LYS A 61 -14.16 -2.25 8.72
C LYS A 61 -14.31 -1.89 7.25
N TRP A 62 -14.91 -0.73 6.97
CA TRP A 62 -15.19 -0.27 5.60
C TRP A 62 -14.59 1.11 5.32
N LEU A 63 -13.41 1.39 5.87
CA LEU A 63 -12.72 2.66 5.60
C LEU A 63 -12.44 2.81 4.09
N ARG A 64 -12.76 3.96 3.51
CA ARG A 64 -12.52 4.24 2.08
C ARG A 64 -11.73 5.51 1.93
N GLU A 65 -10.67 5.41 1.14
CA GLU A 65 -9.91 6.53 0.58
C GLU A 65 -9.53 7.62 1.59
N LYS A 66 -9.25 7.22 2.84
CA LYS A 66 -8.86 8.16 3.87
C LYS A 66 -7.43 8.62 3.61
N PRO A 67 -7.15 9.93 3.50
CA PRO A 67 -5.80 10.42 3.31
C PRO A 67 -4.86 9.96 4.43
N LEU A 68 -3.66 9.51 4.08
CA LEU A 68 -2.64 9.04 5.03
C LEU A 68 -2.34 10.11 6.09
N SER A 69 -2.34 11.38 5.69
CA SER A 69 -2.10 12.55 6.55
C SER A 69 -3.23 12.84 7.55
N MET A 70 -4.42 12.24 7.38
CA MET A 70 -5.59 12.48 8.24
C MET A 70 -5.82 11.38 9.29
N PHE A 71 -4.88 10.45 9.44
CA PHE A 71 -4.93 9.48 10.54
C PHE A 71 -4.49 10.13 11.84
N GLU A 72 -5.33 9.99 12.87
CA GLU A 72 -5.10 10.59 14.18
C GLU A 72 -5.08 9.53 15.27
N GLY A 73 -4.27 9.77 16.32
CA GLY A 73 -4.20 8.92 17.50
C GLY A 73 -3.94 7.45 17.16
N THR A 74 -4.84 6.57 17.63
CA THR A 74 -4.71 5.11 17.52
C THR A 74 -5.38 4.52 16.28
N GLN A 75 -5.99 5.32 15.40
CA GLN A 75 -6.75 4.83 14.25
C GLN A 75 -5.93 3.92 13.33
N TRP A 76 -4.67 4.28 13.06
CA TRP A 76 -3.77 3.47 12.25
C TRP A 76 -3.41 2.14 12.91
N LEU A 77 -3.24 2.14 14.24
CA LEU A 77 -2.86 0.94 15.00
C LEU A 77 -3.96 -0.13 14.96
N LEU A 78 -5.24 0.27 14.92
CA LEU A 78 -6.36 -0.66 14.75
C LEU A 78 -6.27 -1.41 13.42
N ILE A 79 -5.88 -0.73 12.34
CA ILE A 79 -5.72 -1.34 11.01
C ILE A 79 -4.47 -2.24 10.97
N HIS A 80 -3.35 -1.78 11.54
CA HIS A 80 -2.09 -2.53 11.50
C HIS A 80 -2.11 -3.83 12.31
N LYS A 81 -2.92 -3.89 13.38
CA LYS A 81 -3.03 -5.07 14.26
C LYS A 81 -4.06 -6.11 13.77
N ALA A 82 -4.94 -5.71 12.84
CA ALA A 82 -6.07 -6.50 12.34
C ALA A 82 -5.66 -7.65 11.41
#